data_AF-A0A7W1FML7-F1
#
_entry.id   AF-A0A7W1FML7-F1
#
_cell.length_a   1.000
_cell.length_b   1.000
_cell.length_c   1.000
_cell.angle_alpha   90.00
_cell.angle_beta   90.00
_cell.angle_gamma   90.00
#
_symmetry.space_group_name_H-M   'P 1'
#
loop_
_entity.id
_entity.type
_entity.pdbx_description
1 polymer ?
#
loop_
_entity_poly.entity_id
_entity_poly.type
_entity_poly.pdbx_seq_one_letter_code
_entity_poly.pdbx_strand_id
1 'polypeptide(L)'
;MRSGKPADSGSATRPWATRRLASCCWRSHWWASWSCAGVPNNKPVVSVRDSVLRRWYRGPTYPAWLLAALVVWFACWSWKPAHPQDFLLEHILTVAFLALLIATRRRFPLSHLSYTSIFLFISLHIVGAYYTYSLVPYDQWAETVASWFGVKNFSLNQAFGFERNHFDRLVHLAFGVLLVYPAREFFLRIAAVKGFWGYYLPLDVVMSFSLLYELLEWGVAMVFAGDVGQSYLGTQGDEWDAHKDMALAALGALLTMTVVALINARWQRDFAREFNESLRVKVPLPLADGSL
;
A
#
# COMPACT_ATOMS: atom_id res chain seq x y z
N MET A 1 18.81 -32.97 -76.41
CA MET A 1 17.62 -33.83 -76.54
C MET A 1 17.70 -34.93 -75.49
N ARG A 2 16.61 -35.07 -74.70
CA ARG A 2 16.15 -36.24 -73.88
C ARG A 2 17.12 -36.77 -72.81
N SER A 3 16.88 -36.65 -71.50
CA SER A 3 15.75 -37.09 -70.64
C SER A 3 15.53 -38.61 -70.60
N GLY A 4 15.57 -39.20 -69.40
CA GLY A 4 14.89 -40.48 -69.12
C GLY A 4 15.56 -41.38 -68.08
N LYS A 5 15.04 -41.35 -66.83
CA LYS A 5 14.84 -42.56 -66.00
C LYS A 5 13.49 -43.19 -66.44
N PRO A 6 13.19 -44.50 -66.31
CA PRO A 6 12.87 -45.16 -65.00
C PRO A 6 13.18 -46.70 -64.95
N ALA A 7 13.45 -47.34 -63.78
CA ALA A 7 12.57 -48.00 -62.79
C ALA A 7 12.57 -49.55 -62.83
N ASP A 8 12.11 -50.12 -61.70
CA ASP A 8 11.69 -51.50 -61.35
C ASP A 8 12.73 -52.45 -60.71
N SER A 9 12.39 -53.31 -59.75
CA SER A 9 11.23 -53.51 -58.84
C SER A 9 11.60 -54.66 -57.87
N GLY A 10 10.97 -54.80 -56.71
CA GLY A 10 11.16 -55.98 -55.84
C GLY A 10 10.62 -55.86 -54.41
N SER A 11 9.48 -56.49 -54.18
CA SER A 11 8.60 -56.50 -52.98
C SER A 11 8.99 -57.49 -51.87
N ALA A 12 8.67 -57.18 -50.60
CA ALA A 12 8.13 -58.12 -49.58
C ALA A 12 7.77 -57.37 -48.26
N THR A 13 6.46 -57.20 -47.96
CA THR A 13 5.66 -57.79 -46.85
C THR A 13 5.69 -57.09 -45.46
N ARG A 14 4.49 -56.70 -45.02
CA ARG A 14 4.01 -56.15 -43.71
C ARG A 14 4.09 -57.24 -42.59
N PRO A 15 3.97 -56.98 -41.24
CA PRO A 15 2.84 -56.25 -40.62
C PRO A 15 2.99 -55.53 -39.23
N TRP A 16 2.12 -54.52 -39.04
CA TRP A 16 1.35 -54.17 -37.82
C TRP A 16 2.03 -54.02 -36.45
N ALA A 17 2.04 -52.79 -35.92
CA ALA A 17 1.79 -52.52 -34.50
C ALA A 17 1.14 -51.13 -34.31
N THR A 18 -0.18 -51.14 -34.22
CA THR A 18 -1.01 -50.11 -33.59
C THR A 18 -0.88 -50.18 -32.07
N ARG A 19 -1.34 -49.10 -31.39
CA ARG A 19 -1.58 -48.90 -29.94
C ARG A 19 -0.53 -47.99 -29.29
N ARG A 20 -0.86 -46.95 -28.50
CA ARG A 20 -2.12 -46.60 -27.82
C ARG A 20 -2.10 -45.11 -27.52
N LEU A 21 -3.20 -44.42 -27.83
CA LEU A 21 -3.68 -43.30 -27.03
C LEU A 21 -3.83 -43.77 -25.58
N ALA A 22 -3.18 -43.07 -24.65
CA ALA A 22 -3.45 -43.19 -23.22
C ALA A 22 -4.08 -41.89 -22.77
N SER A 23 -5.41 -41.87 -22.84
CA SER A 23 -6.27 -41.02 -22.03
C SER A 23 -6.21 -41.45 -20.56
N CYS A 24 -6.44 -40.46 -19.69
CA CYS A 24 -6.77 -40.54 -18.26
C CYS A 24 -5.62 -40.76 -17.26
N CYS A 25 -5.29 -39.69 -16.52
CA CYS A 25 -5.87 -39.59 -15.17
C CYS A 25 -5.87 -38.13 -14.70
N TRP A 26 -7.08 -37.59 -14.58
CA TRP A 26 -7.37 -36.44 -13.73
C TRP A 26 -7.00 -36.80 -12.30
N ARG A 27 -5.97 -36.15 -11.73
CA ARG A 27 -5.80 -36.03 -10.29
C ARG A 27 -5.24 -34.67 -9.98
N SER A 28 -6.06 -33.90 -9.28
CA SER A 28 -5.75 -32.66 -8.59
C SER A 28 -4.41 -32.74 -7.88
N HIS A 29 -3.49 -31.85 -8.22
CA HIS A 29 -2.55 -31.20 -7.32
C HIS A 29 -2.05 -29.94 -8.03
N TRP A 30 -2.56 -28.81 -7.54
CA TRP A 30 -2.02 -27.49 -7.85
C TRP A 30 -0.54 -27.44 -7.43
N TRP A 31 0.27 -26.71 -8.20
CA TRP A 31 1.71 -26.45 -7.99
C TRP A 31 2.70 -27.49 -8.51
N ALA A 32 3.00 -27.46 -9.82
CA ALA A 32 4.38 -27.59 -10.32
C ALA A 32 4.45 -27.39 -11.85
N SER A 33 5.57 -26.79 -12.29
CA SER A 33 6.06 -26.64 -13.67
C SER A 33 5.55 -25.45 -14.49
N TRP A 34 6.12 -24.28 -14.19
CA TRP A 34 6.45 -23.30 -15.23
C TRP A 34 7.96 -23.33 -15.43
N SER A 35 8.41 -24.20 -16.32
CA SER A 35 9.76 -24.17 -16.89
C SER A 35 9.63 -24.02 -18.39
N CYS A 36 9.58 -22.78 -18.87
CA CYS A 36 9.72 -22.46 -20.28
C CYS A 36 10.69 -21.28 -20.45
N ALA A 37 11.80 -21.59 -21.11
CA ALA A 37 12.55 -20.79 -22.08
C ALA A 37 13.03 -19.36 -21.70
N GLY A 38 14.35 -19.25 -21.51
CA GLY A 38 15.13 -18.19 -22.18
C GLY A 38 14.90 -16.74 -21.76
N VAL A 39 14.93 -16.44 -20.45
CA VAL A 39 15.09 -15.05 -19.99
C VAL A 39 16.59 -14.69 -20.11
N PRO A 40 16.98 -13.61 -20.81
CA PRO A 40 18.36 -13.13 -20.77
C PRO A 40 18.74 -12.91 -19.31
N ASN A 41 19.89 -13.46 -18.91
CA ASN A 41 20.42 -13.38 -17.56
C ASN A 41 20.82 -11.92 -17.25
N ASN A 42 19.83 -11.05 -17.04
CA ASN A 42 20.01 -9.77 -16.37
C ASN A 42 20.31 -10.11 -14.92
N LYS A 43 21.61 -10.32 -14.65
CA LYS A 43 22.12 -10.31 -13.28
C LYS A 43 21.48 -9.11 -12.58
N PRO A 44 20.80 -9.29 -11.44
CA PRO A 44 20.24 -8.15 -10.72
C PRO A 44 21.39 -7.17 -10.45
N VAL A 45 21.20 -5.91 -10.86
CA VAL A 45 22.18 -4.82 -10.76
C VAL A 45 22.56 -4.49 -9.31
N VAL A 46 21.98 -5.17 -8.32
CA VAL A 46 22.52 -5.23 -6.96
C VAL A 46 22.51 -6.67 -6.48
N SER A 47 23.60 -7.40 -6.74
CA SER A 47 23.92 -8.59 -5.95
C SER A 47 24.27 -8.07 -4.54
N VAL A 48 23.27 -7.94 -3.66
CA VAL A 48 23.51 -7.61 -2.25
C VAL A 48 24.47 -8.68 -1.74
N ARG A 49 25.72 -8.30 -1.49
CA ARG A 49 26.81 -9.23 -1.14
C ARG A 49 26.73 -9.70 0.31
N ASP A 50 25.82 -9.14 1.11
CA ASP A 50 25.82 -9.38 2.56
C ASP A 50 24.58 -10.18 2.99
N SER A 51 24.79 -11.47 3.24
CA SER A 51 23.84 -12.33 3.96
C SER A 51 23.41 -11.72 5.31
N VAL A 52 24.28 -10.92 5.92
CA VAL A 52 24.03 -10.16 7.16
C VAL A 52 23.00 -9.06 6.95
N LEU A 53 23.15 -8.20 5.93
CA LEU A 53 22.16 -7.16 5.62
C LEU A 53 20.81 -7.77 5.24
N ARG A 54 20.81 -8.90 4.51
CA ARG A 54 19.57 -9.64 4.21
C ARG A 54 18.92 -10.24 5.46
N ARG A 55 19.69 -10.77 6.42
CA ARG A 55 19.18 -11.26 7.70
C ARG A 55 18.67 -10.12 8.59
N TRP A 56 19.30 -8.95 8.53
CA TRP A 56 18.89 -7.78 9.30
C TRP A 56 17.58 -7.19 8.78
N TYR A 57 17.44 -7.00 7.47
CA TYR A 57 16.21 -6.49 6.85
C TYR A 57 15.04 -7.48 6.85
N ARG A 58 15.32 -8.79 6.88
CA ARG A 58 14.28 -9.85 7.01
C ARG A 58 14.11 -10.35 8.44
N GLY A 59 14.90 -9.83 9.37
CA GLY A 59 14.87 -10.24 10.76
C GLY A 59 13.58 -9.77 11.41
N PRO A 60 12.94 -10.56 12.28
CA PRO A 60 11.74 -10.12 12.98
C PRO A 60 12.02 -9.03 14.00
N THR A 61 13.29 -8.72 14.28
CA THR A 61 13.71 -7.86 15.38
C THR A 61 13.18 -6.44 15.23
N TYR A 62 13.40 -5.79 14.09
CA TYR A 62 12.96 -4.42 13.87
C TYR A 62 11.42 -4.25 13.96
N PRO A 63 10.59 -5.00 13.20
CA PRO A 63 9.14 -4.88 13.32
C PRO A 63 8.62 -5.35 14.69
N ALA A 64 9.31 -6.27 15.38
CA ALA A 64 8.94 -6.65 16.75
C ALA A 64 9.20 -5.51 17.76
N TRP A 65 10.31 -4.78 17.63
CA TRP A 65 10.56 -3.60 18.45
C TRP A 65 9.53 -2.51 18.22
N LEU A 66 9.16 -2.24 16.96
CA LEU A 66 8.10 -1.29 16.65
C LEU A 66 6.74 -1.74 17.21
N LEU A 67 6.42 -3.03 17.10
CA LEU A 67 5.18 -3.56 17.68
C LEU A 67 5.19 -3.44 19.21
N ALA A 68 6.31 -3.74 19.87
CA ALA A 68 6.44 -3.57 21.32
C ALA A 68 6.29 -2.11 21.74
N ALA A 69 6.94 -1.18 21.03
CA ALA A 69 6.80 0.25 21.25
C ALA A 69 5.35 0.70 21.03
N LEU A 70 4.67 0.18 20.02
CA LEU A 70 3.27 0.48 19.73
C LEU A 70 2.34 -0.04 20.83
N VAL A 71 2.59 -1.22 21.37
CA VAL A 71 1.83 -1.78 22.51
C VAL A 71 2.00 -0.90 23.75
N VAL A 72 3.22 -0.45 24.04
CA VAL A 72 3.48 0.48 25.15
C VAL A 72 2.77 1.81 24.91
N TRP A 73 2.86 2.36 23.70
CA TRP A 73 2.17 3.59 23.31
C TRP A 73 0.66 3.46 23.48
N PHE A 74 0.07 2.40 22.95
CA PHE A 74 -1.35 2.10 23.10
C PHE A 74 -1.74 2.00 24.58
N ALA A 75 -0.95 1.30 25.41
CA ALA A 75 -1.23 1.18 26.84
C ALA A 75 -1.23 2.55 27.56
N CYS A 76 -0.29 3.45 27.20
CA CYS A 76 -0.27 4.82 27.73
C CYS A 76 -1.53 5.61 27.33
N TRP A 77 -1.98 5.46 26.08
CA TRP A 77 -3.13 6.17 25.50
C TRP A 77 -4.46 5.40 25.61
N SER A 78 -4.55 4.40 26.49
CA SER A 78 -5.79 3.65 26.75
C SER A 78 -6.37 3.95 28.14
N TRP A 79 -5.76 4.86 28.91
CA TRP A 79 -6.22 5.17 30.25
C TRP A 79 -7.41 6.12 30.24
N LYS A 80 -8.62 5.58 30.42
CA LYS A 80 -9.89 6.32 30.49
C LYS A 80 -10.09 7.25 29.28
N PRO A 81 -10.34 6.71 28.07
CA PRO A 81 -10.64 7.53 26.90
C PRO A 81 -11.89 8.37 27.14
N ALA A 82 -11.96 9.55 26.50
CA ALA A 82 -13.06 10.49 26.67
C ALA A 82 -14.42 9.85 26.30
N HIS A 83 -14.44 9.09 25.20
CA HIS A 83 -15.60 8.37 24.70
C HIS A 83 -15.23 6.89 24.45
N PRO A 84 -15.48 5.97 25.40
CA PRO A 84 -15.02 4.58 25.29
C PRO A 84 -15.63 3.79 24.14
N GLN A 85 -16.85 4.12 23.70
CA GLN A 85 -17.50 3.43 22.57
C GLN A 85 -16.82 3.82 21.25
N ASP A 86 -16.65 5.12 21.01
CA ASP A 86 -15.94 5.65 19.84
C ASP A 86 -14.51 5.12 19.81
N PHE A 87 -13.81 5.17 20.95
CA PHE A 87 -12.47 4.60 21.08
C PHE A 87 -12.38 3.15 20.63
N LEU A 88 -13.38 2.31 20.94
CA LEU A 88 -13.41 0.92 20.49
C LEU A 88 -13.69 0.80 18.99
N LEU A 89 -14.64 1.59 18.47
CA LEU A 89 -15.01 1.60 17.05
C LEU A 89 -13.81 1.97 16.16
N GLU A 90 -13.10 3.03 16.53
CA GLU A 90 -11.89 3.54 15.86
C GLU A 90 -10.83 2.45 15.68
N HIS A 91 -10.64 1.61 16.70
CA HIS A 91 -9.59 0.60 16.68
C HIS A 91 -9.95 -0.70 15.94
N ILE A 92 -11.20 -0.90 15.49
CA ILE A 92 -11.60 -2.15 14.81
C ILE A 92 -10.76 -2.37 13.54
N LEU A 93 -10.68 -1.34 12.67
CA LEU A 93 -9.91 -1.42 11.44
C LEU A 93 -8.41 -1.50 11.71
N THR A 94 -7.93 -0.77 12.72
CA THR A 94 -6.52 -0.77 13.14
C THR A 94 -6.06 -2.16 13.63
N VAL A 95 -6.87 -2.83 14.46
CA VAL A 95 -6.57 -4.19 14.93
C VAL A 95 -6.60 -5.20 13.78
N ALA A 96 -7.58 -5.11 12.89
CA ALA A 96 -7.65 -5.96 11.70
C ALA A 96 -6.43 -5.78 10.78
N PHE A 97 -6.00 -4.53 10.57
CA PHE A 97 -4.81 -4.21 9.79
C PHE A 97 -3.52 -4.73 10.43
N LEU A 98 -3.34 -4.54 11.75
CA LEU A 98 -2.20 -5.09 12.49
C LEU A 98 -2.16 -6.62 12.44
N ALA A 99 -3.30 -7.28 12.59
CA ALA A 99 -3.42 -8.74 12.46
C ALA A 99 -2.99 -9.22 11.07
N LEU A 100 -3.42 -8.52 10.01
CA LEU A 100 -3.01 -8.79 8.64
C LEU A 100 -1.49 -8.63 8.45
N LEU A 101 -0.90 -7.55 8.97
CA LEU A 101 0.55 -7.32 8.91
C LEU A 101 1.33 -8.43 9.64
N ILE A 102 0.88 -8.83 10.82
CA ILE A 102 1.52 -9.91 11.59
C ILE A 102 1.41 -11.24 10.85
N ALA A 103 0.24 -11.56 10.27
CA ALA A 103 0.00 -12.79 9.53
C ALA A 103 0.85 -12.86 8.24
N THR A 104 1.00 -11.73 7.55
CA THR A 104 1.71 -11.67 6.26
C THR A 104 3.22 -11.46 6.39
N ARG A 105 3.74 -11.04 7.55
CA ARG A 105 5.16 -10.67 7.76
C ARG A 105 6.19 -11.69 7.28
N ARG A 106 5.88 -12.99 7.32
CA ARG A 106 6.82 -14.06 6.88
C ARG A 106 6.79 -14.26 5.37
N ARG A 107 5.64 -14.06 4.72
CA ARG A 107 5.47 -14.21 3.27
C ARG A 107 5.81 -12.93 2.52
N PHE A 108 5.46 -11.79 3.10
CA PHE A 108 5.65 -10.47 2.55
C PHE A 108 6.22 -9.50 3.60
N PRO A 109 7.52 -9.63 3.96
CA PRO A 109 8.15 -8.70 4.89
C PRO A 109 8.28 -7.33 4.21
N LEU A 110 7.79 -6.27 4.83
CA LEU A 110 7.92 -4.89 4.36
C LEU A 110 9.31 -4.32 4.68
N SER A 111 9.68 -3.23 4.03
CA SER A 111 10.90 -2.48 4.35
C SER A 111 10.79 -1.80 5.72
N HIS A 112 11.94 -1.49 6.33
CA HIS A 112 11.98 -0.72 7.59
C HIS A 112 11.28 0.63 7.47
N LEU A 113 11.42 1.30 6.33
CA LEU A 113 10.71 2.56 6.06
C LEU A 113 9.20 2.35 6.10
N SER A 114 8.69 1.34 5.38
CA SER A 114 7.26 1.02 5.39
C SER A 114 6.74 0.66 6.78
N TYR A 115 7.47 -0.14 7.56
CA TYR A 115 7.10 -0.44 8.94
C TYR A 115 7.13 0.81 9.84
N THR A 116 8.09 1.70 9.66
CA THR A 116 8.17 2.97 10.40
C THR A 116 6.99 3.86 10.04
N SER A 117 6.67 4.02 8.76
CA SER A 117 5.56 4.85 8.32
C SER A 117 4.22 4.34 8.87
N ILE A 118 4.01 3.03 8.84
CA ILE A 118 2.83 2.40 9.44
C ILE A 118 2.80 2.65 10.96
N PHE A 119 3.92 2.45 11.65
CA PHE A 119 4.01 2.70 13.09
C PHE A 119 3.65 4.15 13.43
N LEU A 120 4.24 5.13 12.73
CA LEU A 120 3.97 6.55 12.94
C LEU A 120 2.49 6.90 12.69
N PHE A 121 1.91 6.35 11.62
CA PHE A 121 0.51 6.57 11.31
C PHE A 121 -0.41 6.00 12.40
N ILE A 122 -0.21 4.75 12.82
CA ILE A 122 -1.01 4.14 13.88
C ILE A 122 -0.81 4.88 15.21
N SER A 123 0.40 5.36 15.51
CA SER A 123 0.65 6.18 16.71
C SER A 123 -0.18 7.48 16.71
N LEU A 124 -0.33 8.14 15.56
CA LEU A 124 -1.19 9.33 15.43
C LEU A 124 -2.67 8.98 15.62
N HIS A 125 -3.12 7.89 14.97
CA HIS A 125 -4.49 7.40 15.10
C HIS A 125 -4.86 7.06 16.55
N ILE A 126 -3.98 6.38 17.29
CA ILE A 126 -4.19 6.08 18.72
C ILE A 126 -4.43 7.34 19.55
N VAL A 127 -3.67 8.41 19.28
CA VAL A 127 -3.84 9.71 19.95
C VAL A 127 -5.17 10.35 19.58
N GLY A 128 -5.53 10.33 18.29
CA GLY A 128 -6.82 10.83 17.81
C GLY A 128 -7.99 10.11 18.46
N ALA A 129 -7.98 8.78 18.44
CA ALA A 129 -9.00 7.94 19.03
C ALA A 129 -9.13 8.15 20.55
N TYR A 130 -8.02 8.37 21.28
CA TYR A 130 -8.05 8.60 22.73
C TYR A 130 -8.86 9.85 23.12
N TYR A 131 -8.62 10.96 22.42
CA TYR A 131 -9.30 12.22 22.69
C TYR A 131 -10.67 12.32 22.01
N THR A 132 -10.94 11.49 21.00
CA THR A 132 -11.79 11.84 19.85
C THR A 132 -11.10 12.91 19.01
N TYR A 133 -10.95 12.68 17.71
CA TYR A 133 -10.13 13.49 16.80
C TYR A 133 -10.40 14.99 16.89
N SER A 134 -11.68 15.35 17.04
CA SER A 134 -12.18 16.71 17.25
C SER A 134 -11.66 17.44 18.49
N LEU A 135 -11.15 16.72 19.50
CA LEU A 135 -10.79 17.24 20.82
C LEU A 135 -9.29 17.19 21.11
N VAL A 136 -8.47 16.72 20.15
CA VAL A 136 -7.02 16.66 20.34
C VAL A 136 -6.46 18.07 20.58
N PRO A 137 -5.77 18.33 21.71
CA PRO A 137 -5.32 19.67 22.10
C PRO A 137 -4.02 20.08 21.38
N TYR A 138 -4.01 19.98 20.04
CA TYR A 138 -2.80 20.21 19.23
C TYR A 138 -2.27 21.64 19.33
N ASP A 139 -3.16 22.64 19.51
CA ASP A 139 -2.77 24.04 19.63
C ASP A 139 -1.98 24.29 20.93
N GLN A 140 -2.42 23.69 22.04
CA GLN A 140 -1.73 23.76 23.33
C GLN A 140 -0.38 23.03 23.29
N TRP A 141 -0.29 21.91 22.56
CA TRP A 141 0.98 21.23 22.34
C TRP A 141 1.94 22.08 21.52
N ALA A 142 1.45 22.75 20.48
CA ALA A 142 2.24 23.65 19.66
C ALA A 142 2.76 24.84 20.49
N GLU A 143 1.92 25.43 21.35
CA GLU A 143 2.33 26.45 22.31
C GLU A 143 3.43 25.93 23.26
N THR A 144 3.23 24.73 23.83
CA THR A 144 4.18 24.10 24.75
C THR A 144 5.53 23.87 24.07
N VAL A 145 5.54 23.33 22.85
CA VAL A 145 6.77 23.10 22.08
C VAL A 145 7.44 24.43 21.72
N ALA A 146 6.68 25.43 21.27
CA ALA A 146 7.20 26.74 20.93
C ALA A 146 7.84 27.43 22.15
N SER A 147 7.28 27.22 23.34
CA SER A 147 7.82 27.75 24.60
C SER A 147 9.23 27.22 24.91
N TRP A 148 9.54 25.98 24.52
CA TRP A 148 10.88 25.39 24.68
C TRP A 148 11.94 26.11 23.82
N PHE A 149 11.51 26.75 22.72
CA PHE A 149 12.36 27.55 21.85
C PHE A 149 12.27 29.06 22.16
N GLY A 150 11.64 29.45 23.27
CA GLY A 150 11.53 30.84 23.70
C GLY A 150 10.41 31.65 23.02
N VAL A 151 9.56 31.01 22.22
CA VAL A 151 8.40 31.66 21.60
C VAL A 151 7.20 31.52 22.54
N LYS A 152 6.65 32.66 23.01
CA LYS A 152 5.51 32.69 23.93
C LYS A 152 4.21 32.99 23.17
N ASN A 153 3.09 32.46 23.66
CA ASN A 153 1.74 32.67 23.11
C ASN A 153 1.61 32.26 21.63
N PHE A 154 2.30 31.18 21.23
CA PHE A 154 2.18 30.65 19.88
C PHE A 154 0.88 29.85 19.76
N SER A 155 0.05 30.18 18.78
CA SER A 155 -1.16 29.43 18.45
C SER A 155 -1.18 29.15 16.94
N LEU A 156 -1.26 27.88 16.58
CA LEU A 156 -1.49 27.43 15.21
C LEU A 156 -2.85 27.92 14.72
N ASN A 157 -3.87 27.88 15.58
CA ASN A 157 -5.21 28.34 15.21
C ASN A 157 -5.19 29.81 14.80
N GLN A 158 -4.53 30.67 15.58
CA GLN A 158 -4.41 32.09 15.24
C GLN A 158 -3.53 32.33 14.01
N ALA A 159 -2.44 31.57 13.86
CA ALA A 159 -1.53 31.72 12.72
C ALA A 159 -2.20 31.41 11.38
N PHE A 160 -3.14 30.47 11.35
CA PHE A 160 -3.84 30.05 10.13
C PHE A 160 -5.31 30.49 10.07
N GLY A 161 -5.82 31.17 11.11
CA GLY A 161 -7.23 31.58 11.18
C GLY A 161 -8.21 30.41 11.33
N PHE A 162 -7.80 29.34 12.00
CA PHE A 162 -8.66 28.17 12.20
C PHE A 162 -9.71 28.42 13.27
N GLU A 163 -10.97 28.17 12.90
CA GLU A 163 -12.12 28.33 13.79
C GLU A 163 -12.50 27.01 14.49
N ARG A 164 -11.90 25.89 14.06
CA ARG A 164 -12.21 24.54 14.56
C ARG A 164 -10.96 23.66 14.68
N ASN A 165 -11.14 22.44 15.19
CA ASN A 165 -10.04 21.47 15.28
C ASN A 165 -9.75 20.87 13.89
N HIS A 166 -8.47 20.78 13.53
CA HIS A 166 -8.02 20.21 12.25
C HIS A 166 -7.05 19.03 12.43
N PHE A 167 -7.09 18.38 13.60
CA PHE A 167 -6.29 17.20 13.83
C PHE A 167 -6.65 16.07 12.86
N ASP A 168 -7.93 15.91 12.52
CA ASP A 168 -8.35 14.89 11.57
C ASP A 168 -7.79 15.11 10.17
N ARG A 169 -7.95 16.32 9.64
CA ARG A 169 -7.25 16.80 8.44
C ARG A 169 -5.74 16.51 8.44
N LEU A 170 -5.07 16.69 9.58
CA LEU A 170 -3.64 16.35 9.73
C LEU A 170 -3.41 14.84 9.60
N VAL A 171 -4.27 14.01 10.22
CA VAL A 171 -4.18 12.55 10.12
C VAL A 171 -4.47 12.08 8.70
N HIS A 172 -5.42 12.68 7.98
CA HIS A 172 -5.66 12.38 6.56
C HIS A 172 -4.46 12.75 5.68
N LEU A 173 -3.87 13.93 5.88
CA LEU A 173 -2.61 14.29 5.22
C LEU A 173 -1.51 13.27 5.55
N ALA A 174 -1.37 12.87 6.82
CA ALA A 174 -0.39 11.91 7.28
C ALA A 174 -0.65 10.50 6.71
N PHE A 175 -1.90 10.07 6.56
CA PHE A 175 -2.29 8.84 5.90
C PHE A 175 -1.73 8.80 4.47
N GLY A 176 -1.97 9.88 3.71
CA GLY A 176 -1.41 10.07 2.38
C GLY A 176 0.12 10.00 2.36
N VAL A 177 0.77 10.79 3.23
CA VAL A 177 2.23 10.89 3.28
C VAL A 177 2.89 9.56 3.66
N LEU A 178 2.34 8.87 4.67
CA LEU A 178 2.97 7.72 5.32
C LEU A 178 2.62 6.39 4.64
N LEU A 179 1.37 6.19 4.18
CA LEU A 179 0.93 4.88 3.71
C LEU A 179 1.08 4.66 2.20
N VAL A 180 1.28 5.71 1.41
CA VAL A 180 1.49 5.56 -0.04
C VAL A 180 2.80 4.82 -0.38
N TYR A 181 3.83 4.94 0.46
CA TYR A 181 5.09 4.21 0.25
C TYR A 181 4.97 2.70 0.53
N PRO A 182 4.38 2.24 1.66
CA PRO A 182 3.98 0.85 1.84
C PRO A 182 3.12 0.30 0.68
N ALA A 183 2.14 1.07 0.18
CA ALA A 183 1.33 0.68 -0.97
C ALA A 183 2.18 0.53 -2.24
N ARG A 184 3.14 1.44 -2.46
CA ARG A 184 4.12 1.32 -3.55
C ARG A 184 4.97 0.06 -3.45
N GLU A 185 5.43 -0.27 -2.25
CA GLU A 185 6.18 -1.50 -2.01
C GLU A 185 5.36 -2.75 -2.37
N PHE A 186 4.06 -2.77 -2.06
CA PHE A 186 3.13 -3.82 -2.49
C PHE A 186 3.07 -3.94 -4.02
N PHE A 187 2.79 -2.85 -4.73
CA PHE A 187 2.65 -2.88 -6.20
C PHE A 187 3.94 -3.27 -6.91
N LEU A 188 5.09 -2.78 -6.45
CA LEU A 188 6.38 -3.14 -7.06
C LEU A 188 6.76 -4.60 -6.86
N ARG A 189 6.36 -5.21 -5.73
CA ARG A 189 6.82 -6.56 -5.35
C ARG A 189 5.81 -7.66 -5.65
N ILE A 190 4.52 -7.35 -5.72
CA ILE A 190 3.45 -8.33 -5.98
C ILE A 190 2.90 -8.17 -7.38
N ALA A 191 2.48 -6.96 -7.76
CA ALA A 191 1.97 -6.70 -9.11
C ALA A 191 3.09 -6.50 -10.14
N ALA A 192 4.36 -6.42 -9.70
CA ALA A 192 5.54 -6.26 -10.54
C ALA A 192 5.46 -5.08 -11.53
N VAL A 193 4.76 -4.01 -11.13
CA VAL A 193 4.57 -2.82 -11.97
C VAL A 193 5.87 -2.05 -12.13
N LYS A 194 6.01 -1.33 -13.25
CA LYS A 194 7.22 -0.58 -13.62
C LYS A 194 6.87 0.81 -14.16
N GLY A 195 7.86 1.71 -14.16
CA GLY A 195 7.72 3.06 -14.68
C GLY A 195 6.61 3.85 -13.98
N PHE A 196 5.79 4.56 -14.75
CA PHE A 196 4.69 5.41 -14.29
C PHE A 196 3.71 4.68 -13.37
N TRP A 197 3.32 3.45 -13.72
CA TRP A 197 2.34 2.67 -12.95
C TRP A 197 2.82 2.35 -11.52
N GLY A 198 4.13 2.35 -11.27
CA GLY A 198 4.71 2.22 -9.93
C GLY A 198 4.62 3.47 -9.05
N TYR A 199 4.04 4.56 -9.55
CA TYR A 199 3.76 5.80 -8.81
C TYR A 199 2.27 6.13 -8.82
N TYR A 200 1.60 5.89 -9.94
CA TYR A 200 0.17 6.13 -10.07
C TYR A 200 -0.69 5.18 -9.23
N LEU A 201 -0.49 3.86 -9.33
CA LEU A 201 -1.35 2.88 -8.64
C LEU A 201 -1.32 2.98 -7.11
N PRO A 202 -0.16 3.24 -6.45
CA PRO A 202 -0.14 3.48 -5.01
C PRO A 202 -0.94 4.73 -4.62
N LEU A 203 -0.85 5.81 -5.41
CA LEU A 203 -1.60 7.04 -5.21
C LEU A 203 -3.11 6.79 -5.36
N ASP A 204 -3.52 6.12 -6.42
CA ASP A 204 -4.90 5.74 -6.72
C ASP A 204 -5.52 4.89 -5.60
N VAL A 205 -4.78 3.88 -5.11
CA VAL A 205 -5.24 3.04 -4.00
C VAL A 205 -5.37 3.80 -2.69
N VAL A 206 -4.43 4.69 -2.36
CA VAL A 206 -4.52 5.51 -1.14
C VAL A 206 -5.71 6.46 -1.21
N MET A 207 -5.92 7.12 -2.35
CA MET A 207 -7.10 7.95 -2.57
C MET A 207 -8.41 7.14 -2.45
N SER A 208 -8.43 5.94 -3.04
CA SER A 208 -9.59 5.05 -2.96
C SER A 208 -9.87 4.60 -1.52
N PHE A 209 -8.84 4.27 -0.74
CA PHE A 209 -9.02 3.94 0.68
C PHE A 209 -9.49 5.13 1.50
N SER A 210 -9.00 6.34 1.23
CA SER A 210 -9.51 7.56 1.89
C SER A 210 -11.00 7.73 1.61
N LEU A 211 -11.43 7.60 0.34
CA LEU A 211 -12.84 7.66 -0.03
C LEU A 211 -13.66 6.58 0.65
N LEU A 212 -13.18 5.33 0.67
CA LEU A 212 -13.89 4.25 1.33
C LEU A 212 -14.02 4.49 2.83
N TYR A 213 -13.00 5.08 3.46
CA TYR A 213 -13.05 5.44 4.87
C TYR A 213 -14.15 6.48 5.14
N GLU A 214 -14.19 7.59 4.40
CA GLU A 214 -15.27 8.60 4.53
C GLU A 214 -16.67 8.00 4.34
N LEU A 215 -16.83 7.10 3.35
CA LEU A 215 -18.10 6.43 3.12
C LEU A 215 -18.48 5.49 4.28
N LEU A 216 -17.50 4.85 4.91
CA LEU A 216 -17.73 4.05 6.11
C LEU A 216 -18.15 4.93 7.28
N GLU A 217 -17.50 6.08 7.49
CA GLU A 217 -17.86 7.00 8.57
C GLU A 217 -19.25 7.59 8.39
N TRP A 218 -19.59 8.00 7.16
CA TRP A 218 -20.96 8.38 6.82
C TRP A 218 -21.94 7.24 7.11
N GLY A 219 -21.62 6.00 6.73
CA GLY A 219 -22.44 4.83 7.01
C GLY A 219 -22.62 4.55 8.50
N VAL A 220 -21.55 4.69 9.30
CA VAL A 220 -21.58 4.57 10.77
C VAL A 220 -22.47 5.66 11.36
N ALA A 221 -22.31 6.92 10.94
CA ALA A 221 -23.15 8.03 11.41
C ALA A 221 -24.65 7.83 11.08
N MET A 222 -24.96 7.18 9.96
CA MET A 222 -26.34 6.85 9.58
C MET A 222 -26.95 5.72 10.41
N VAL A 223 -26.15 4.72 10.80
CA VAL A 223 -26.62 3.54 11.56
C VAL A 223 -26.68 3.83 13.07
N PHE A 224 -25.68 4.53 13.59
CA PHE A 224 -25.59 4.88 15.00
C PHE A 224 -26.22 6.27 15.22
N ALA A 225 -27.52 6.29 15.54
CA ALA A 225 -28.26 7.52 15.82
C ALA A 225 -27.74 8.24 17.07
N GLY A 226 -27.86 9.58 17.08
CA GLY A 226 -27.59 10.43 18.25
C GLY A 226 -26.14 10.89 18.36
N ASP A 227 -25.71 11.18 19.60
CA ASP A 227 -24.43 11.84 19.88
C ASP A 227 -23.22 11.00 19.45
N VAL A 228 -23.32 9.66 19.46
CA VAL A 228 -22.24 8.73 19.09
C VAL A 228 -21.89 8.87 17.60
N GLY A 229 -22.88 8.86 16.70
CA GLY A 229 -22.63 9.01 15.26
C GLY A 229 -22.07 10.39 14.90
N GLN A 230 -22.53 11.45 15.56
CA GLN A 230 -22.06 12.82 15.31
C GLN A 230 -20.66 13.10 15.88
N SER A 231 -20.35 12.54 17.05
CA SER A 231 -19.01 12.67 17.65
C SER A 231 -17.96 11.84 16.92
N TYR A 232 -18.33 10.64 16.45
CA TYR A 232 -17.49 9.82 15.57
C TYR A 232 -17.24 10.50 14.21
N LEU A 233 -18.29 11.03 13.57
CA LEU A 233 -18.14 11.72 12.27
C LEU A 233 -17.33 13.03 12.36
N GLY A 234 -17.26 13.67 13.53
CA GLY A 234 -16.26 14.71 13.79
C GLY A 234 -16.35 16.01 12.96
N THR A 235 -17.44 16.24 12.21
CA THR A 235 -17.52 17.33 11.21
C THR A 235 -17.40 18.75 11.78
N GLN A 236 -17.75 18.93 13.05
CA GLN A 236 -17.76 20.25 13.72
C GLN A 236 -18.55 21.31 12.96
N GLY A 237 -19.59 20.90 12.22
CA GLY A 237 -20.42 21.79 11.40
C GLY A 237 -19.86 22.10 10.00
N ASP A 238 -18.77 21.46 9.57
CA ASP A 238 -18.24 21.59 8.21
C ASP A 238 -18.88 20.56 7.27
N GLU A 239 -19.79 21.00 6.41
CA GLU A 239 -20.45 20.14 5.41
C GLU A 239 -19.47 19.53 4.38
N TRP A 240 -18.28 20.12 4.25
CA TRP A 240 -17.24 19.70 3.30
C TRP A 240 -16.10 18.94 3.97
N ASP A 241 -16.25 18.49 5.22
CA ASP A 241 -15.20 17.82 5.99
C ASP A 241 -14.59 16.65 5.20
N ALA A 242 -15.39 15.61 4.93
CA ALA A 242 -14.98 14.44 4.15
C ALA A 242 -14.29 14.79 2.81
N HIS A 243 -14.77 15.83 2.12
CA HIS A 243 -14.15 16.25 0.85
C HIS A 243 -12.74 16.82 1.05
N LYS A 244 -12.55 17.61 2.10
CA LYS A 244 -11.25 18.20 2.46
C LYS A 244 -10.30 17.13 2.99
N ASP A 245 -10.81 16.17 3.75
CA ASP A 245 -10.03 15.04 4.28
C ASP A 245 -9.54 14.12 3.16
N MET A 246 -10.41 13.75 2.23
CA MET A 246 -10.00 13.07 0.99
C MET A 246 -8.98 13.88 0.18
N ALA A 247 -9.16 15.19 0.04
CA ALA A 247 -8.24 16.05 -0.69
C ALA A 247 -6.85 16.12 -0.03
N LEU A 248 -6.80 16.15 1.31
CA LEU A 248 -5.55 16.16 2.07
C LEU A 248 -4.83 14.81 2.00
N ALA A 249 -5.57 13.70 2.09
CA ALA A 249 -5.00 12.37 1.86
C ALA A 249 -4.40 12.24 0.44
N ALA A 250 -5.13 12.72 -0.57
CA ALA A 250 -4.63 12.76 -1.95
C ALA A 250 -3.37 13.63 -2.09
N LEU A 251 -3.37 14.82 -1.48
CA LEU A 251 -2.21 15.72 -1.48
C LEU A 251 -0.99 15.09 -0.82
N GLY A 252 -1.16 14.47 0.36
CA GLY A 252 -0.09 13.77 1.06
C GLY A 252 0.52 12.65 0.22
N ALA A 253 -0.33 11.84 -0.41
CA ALA A 253 0.09 10.77 -1.30
C ALA A 253 0.85 11.30 -2.52
N LEU A 254 0.35 12.37 -3.14
CA LEU A 254 0.97 13.02 -4.29
C LEU A 254 2.35 13.60 -3.94
N LEU A 255 2.47 14.27 -2.79
CA LEU A 255 3.75 14.83 -2.33
C LEU A 255 4.78 13.72 -2.13
N THR A 256 4.45 12.66 -1.40
CA THR A 256 5.37 11.53 -1.19
C THR A 256 5.73 10.85 -2.51
N MET A 257 4.77 10.57 -3.40
CA MET A 257 5.08 9.96 -4.70
C MET A 257 5.93 10.86 -5.60
N THR A 258 5.72 12.18 -5.55
CA THR A 258 6.56 13.15 -6.26
C THR A 258 7.98 13.14 -5.72
N VAL A 259 8.17 13.20 -4.39
CA VAL A 259 9.49 13.13 -3.76
C VAL A 259 10.20 11.83 -4.14
N VAL A 260 9.51 10.68 -4.07
CA VAL A 260 10.07 9.38 -4.44
C VAL A 260 10.41 9.33 -5.94
N ALA A 261 9.59 9.93 -6.80
CA ALA A 261 9.87 10.02 -8.23
C ALA A 261 11.10 10.90 -8.52
N LEU A 262 11.25 12.06 -7.87
CA LEU A 262 12.41 12.94 -8.01
C LEU A 262 13.71 12.26 -7.53
N ILE A 263 13.64 11.59 -6.38
CA ILE A 263 14.70 10.75 -5.83
C ILE A 263 15.13 9.67 -6.84
N ASN A 264 14.17 8.94 -7.40
CA ASN A 264 14.47 7.88 -8.37
C ASN A 264 14.98 8.46 -9.70
N ALA A 265 14.44 9.57 -10.19
CA ALA A 265 14.93 10.27 -11.38
C ALA A 265 16.38 10.72 -11.21
N ARG A 266 16.77 11.12 -10.00
CA ARG A 266 18.13 11.58 -9.69
C ARG A 266 19.16 10.45 -9.64
N TRP A 267 18.78 9.26 -9.20
CA TRP A 267 19.71 8.16 -8.93
C TRP A 267 19.58 6.94 -9.86
N GLN A 268 18.42 6.72 -10.50
CA GLN A 268 18.22 5.63 -11.45
C GLN A 268 18.51 6.11 -12.87
N ARG A 269 19.55 5.53 -13.49
CA ARG A 269 20.00 5.90 -14.85
C ARG A 269 18.92 5.74 -15.92
N ASP A 270 18.08 4.72 -15.79
CA ASP A 270 17.09 4.35 -16.80
C ASP A 270 15.67 4.85 -16.46
N PHE A 271 15.51 5.71 -15.45
CA PHE A 271 14.21 6.17 -14.96
C PHE A 271 13.31 6.70 -16.08
N ALA A 272 13.79 7.67 -16.86
CA ALA A 272 13.00 8.30 -17.92
C ALA A 272 12.60 7.29 -19.01
N ARG A 273 13.49 6.34 -19.32
CA ARG A 273 13.20 5.28 -20.29
C ARG A 273 12.11 4.36 -19.78
N GLU A 274 12.24 3.83 -18.55
CA GLU A 274 11.23 2.94 -17.97
C GLU A 274 9.87 3.63 -17.79
N PHE A 275 9.88 4.90 -17.38
CA PHE A 275 8.67 5.71 -17.24
C PHE A 275 7.95 5.85 -18.58
N ASN A 276 8.64 6.28 -19.63
CA ASN A 276 8.05 6.43 -20.97
C ASN A 276 7.63 5.09 -21.56
N GLU A 277 8.44 4.04 -21.38
CA GLU A 277 8.10 2.69 -21.85
C GLU A 277 6.84 2.14 -21.20
N SER A 278 6.58 2.45 -19.93
CA SER A 278 5.38 1.97 -19.23
C SER A 278 4.08 2.60 -19.73
N LEU A 279 4.16 3.76 -20.38
CA LEU A 279 3.01 4.47 -20.97
C LEU A 279 2.77 4.09 -22.45
N ARG A 280 3.70 3.37 -23.08
CA ARG A 280 3.55 2.94 -24.47
C ARG A 280 2.54 1.80 -24.57
N VAL A 281 1.67 1.90 -25.58
CA VAL A 281 0.78 0.83 -26.01
C VAL A 281 1.64 -0.38 -26.41
N LYS A 282 1.43 -1.52 -25.74
CA LYS A 282 2.19 -2.76 -25.99
C LYS A 282 1.55 -3.64 -27.06
N VAL A 283 0.23 -3.56 -27.22
CA VAL A 283 -0.53 -4.24 -28.25
C VAL A 283 -1.35 -3.18 -28.98
N PRO A 284 -1.10 -2.93 -30.28
CA PRO A 284 -1.71 -1.80 -31.00
C PRO A 284 -3.19 -1.99 -31.31
N LEU A 285 -3.65 -3.26 -31.38
CA LEU A 285 -5.06 -3.59 -31.56
C LEU A 285 -5.77 -3.62 -30.20
N PRO A 286 -7.04 -3.18 -30.14
CA PRO A 286 -7.87 -3.37 -28.95
C PRO A 286 -7.94 -4.85 -28.54
N LEU A 287 -8.11 -5.09 -27.24
CA LEU A 287 -8.42 -6.41 -26.73
C LEU A 287 -9.79 -6.84 -27.26
N ALA A 288 -9.91 -8.07 -27.75
CA ALA A 288 -11.18 -8.61 -28.20
C ALA A 288 -12.13 -8.82 -27.01
N ASP A 289 -13.44 -8.74 -27.22
CA ASP A 289 -14.45 -8.84 -26.15
C ASP A 289 -14.37 -10.15 -25.34
N GLY A 290 -13.82 -11.22 -25.91
CA GLY A 290 -13.58 -12.50 -25.22
C GLY A 290 -12.21 -12.64 -24.54
N SER A 291 -11.39 -11.58 -24.51
CA SER A 291 -10.02 -11.58 -23.97
C SER A 291 -9.84 -10.69 -22.73
N LEU A 292 -10.90 -10.04 -22.28
CA LEU A 292 -11.02 -9.29 -21.03
C LEU A 292 -11.70 -10.15 -19.96
#